data_AF-A0A251ZZY2-F1
#
_entry.id   AF-A0A251ZZY2-F1
#
_cell.length_a   1.000
_cell.length_b   1.000
_cell.length_c   1.000
_cell.angle_alpha   90.00
_cell.angle_beta   90.00
_cell.angle_gamma   90.00
#
_symmetry.space_group_name_H-M   'P 1'
#
loop_
_entity.id
_entity.type
_entity.pdbx_description
1 polymer ?
#
loop_
_entity_poly.entity_id
_entity_poly.type
_entity_poly.pdbx_seq_one_letter_code
_entity_poly.pdbx_strand_id
1 'polypeptide(L)'
;MPAVASSCPALGPDALLLDVLARYWQAERAILAMEVAPEPSLTDPAYPAWELRFDRLIASRAQAIGQMVDLQAVTAEGRRGKARVVERCLPSSVRWGDGGMQTPEILLALSLARDVAGGAA
;
A
#
# COMPACT_ATOMS: atom_id res chain seq x y z
N MET A 1 30.65 3.67 36.76
CA MET A 1 30.25 3.92 35.36
C MET A 1 28.74 3.75 35.27
N PRO A 2 27.94 4.79 34.96
CA PRO A 2 26.51 4.59 34.77
C PRO A 2 26.26 4.03 33.36
N ALA A 3 25.45 2.98 33.29
CA ALA A 3 25.00 2.40 32.03
C ALA A 3 23.98 3.34 31.38
N VAL A 4 24.29 3.84 30.18
CA VAL A 4 23.34 4.55 29.33
C VAL A 4 22.40 3.50 28.75
N ALA A 5 21.18 3.41 29.27
CA ALA A 5 20.11 2.66 28.63
C ALA A 5 19.75 3.35 27.31
N SER A 6 20.16 2.73 26.21
CA SER A 6 19.72 3.12 24.86
C SER A 6 18.23 2.81 24.75
N SER A 7 17.39 3.83 24.87
CA SER A 7 15.96 3.72 24.61
C SER A 7 15.76 3.66 23.10
N CYS A 8 15.68 2.44 22.55
CA CYS A 8 15.03 2.25 21.26
C CYS A 8 13.60 2.81 21.38
N PRO A 9 13.18 3.77 20.52
CA PRO A 9 11.81 4.23 20.55
C PRO A 9 10.92 3.01 20.29
N ALA A 10 10.05 2.69 21.24
CA ALA A 10 9.04 1.66 21.03
C ALA A 10 8.30 2.02 19.75
N LEU A 11 8.35 1.13 18.75
CA LEU A 11 7.56 1.29 17.54
C LEU A 11 6.11 1.47 18.01
N GLY A 12 5.50 2.61 17.66
CA GLY A 12 4.10 2.86 18.00
C GLY A 12 3.20 1.74 17.45
N PRO A 13 1.99 1.58 17.99
CA PRO A 13 1.11 0.45 17.69
C PRO A 13 0.86 0.20 16.20
N ASP A 14 0.89 1.25 15.36
CA ASP A 14 0.68 1.16 13.91
C ASP A 14 1.96 1.37 13.09
N ALA A 15 3.15 1.37 13.69
CA ALA A 15 4.36 1.82 12.99
C ALA A 15 4.70 0.97 11.75
N LEU A 16 4.45 -0.34 11.78
CA LEU A 16 4.59 -1.20 10.58
C LEU A 16 3.55 -0.85 9.50
N LEU A 17 2.30 -0.59 9.90
CA LEU A 17 1.25 -0.17 8.98
C LEU A 17 1.60 1.16 8.31
N LEU A 18 2.13 2.12 9.08
CA LEU A 18 2.54 3.42 8.57
C LEU A 18 3.73 3.32 7.60
N ASP A 19 4.68 2.43 7.85
CA ASP A 19 5.76 2.13 6.88
C ASP A 19 5.21 1.56 5.56
N VAL A 20 4.29 0.59 5.65
CA VAL A 20 3.68 -0.02 4.45
C VAL A 20 2.86 1.02 3.68
N LEU A 21 2.11 1.88 4.38
CA LEU A 21 1.40 3.00 3.78
C LEU A 21 2.35 3.96 3.06
N ALA A 22 3.51 4.27 3.65
CA ALA A 22 4.51 5.11 3.02
C ALA A 22 5.04 4.49 1.73
N ARG A 23 5.33 3.18 1.74
CA ARG A 23 5.76 2.42 0.54
C ARG A 23 4.68 2.38 -0.54
N TYR A 24 3.42 2.15 -0.16
CA TYR A 24 2.28 2.23 -1.09
C TYR A 24 2.23 3.60 -1.78
N TRP A 25 2.26 4.69 -1.01
CA TRP A 25 2.17 6.03 -1.58
C TRP A 25 3.40 6.45 -2.38
N GLN A 26 4.58 5.93 -2.04
CA GLN A 26 5.79 6.12 -2.84
C GLN A 26 5.65 5.45 -4.21
N ALA A 27 5.21 4.19 -4.25
CA ALA A 27 4.97 3.47 -5.51
C ALA A 27 3.89 4.18 -6.34
N GLU A 28 2.77 4.54 -5.72
CA GLU A 28 1.65 5.22 -6.40
C GLU A 28 2.08 6.54 -7.04
N ARG A 29 2.81 7.40 -6.31
CA ARG A 29 3.31 8.66 -6.87
C ARG A 29 4.29 8.43 -8.03
N ALA A 30 5.12 7.39 -7.95
CA ALA A 30 6.05 7.05 -9.01
C ALA A 30 5.34 6.53 -10.27
N ILE A 31 4.27 5.75 -10.11
CA ILE A 31 3.40 5.30 -11.21
C ILE A 31 2.77 6.50 -11.90
N LEU A 32 2.10 7.38 -11.13
CA LEU A 32 1.47 8.58 -11.67
C LEU A 32 2.48 9.49 -12.38
N ALA A 33 3.71 9.60 -11.86
CA ALA A 33 4.76 10.37 -12.51
C ALA A 33 5.21 9.75 -13.85
N MET A 34 5.20 8.42 -13.97
CA MET A 34 5.49 7.72 -15.23
C MET A 34 4.33 7.83 -16.22
N GLU A 35 3.08 7.79 -15.77
CA GLU A 35 1.87 7.93 -16.62
C GLU A 35 1.71 9.35 -17.21
N VAL A 36 2.23 10.37 -16.52
CA VAL A 36 2.25 11.75 -17.02
C VAL A 36 3.38 11.98 -18.02
N ALA A 37 4.46 11.20 -17.94
CA ALA A 37 5.56 11.29 -18.89
C ALA A 37 5.22 10.55 -20.20
N PRO A 38 5.70 11.02 -21.36
CA PRO A 38 5.55 10.29 -22.60
C PRO A 38 6.17 8.89 -22.49
N GLU A 39 5.37 7.85 -22.73
CA GLU A 39 5.86 6.48 -22.87
C GLU A 39 6.82 6.42 -24.07
N PRO A 40 8.02 5.81 -23.92
CA PRO A 40 8.92 5.58 -25.04
C PRO A 40 8.27 4.73 -26.13
N SER A 41 8.68 4.89 -27.39
CA SER A 41 8.25 3.98 -28.45
C SER A 41 8.70 2.55 -28.15
N LEU A 42 7.93 1.54 -28.58
CA LEU A 42 8.33 0.12 -28.54
C LEU A 42 9.67 -0.16 -29.24
N THR A 43 10.06 0.69 -30.18
CA THR A 43 11.33 0.59 -30.91
C THR A 43 12.50 1.30 -30.20
N ASP A 44 12.22 2.06 -29.14
CA ASP A 44 13.23 2.79 -28.38
C ASP A 44 14.05 1.81 -27.51
N PRO A 45 15.40 1.83 -27.56
CA PRO A 45 16.24 1.00 -26.69
C PRO A 45 15.95 1.16 -25.18
N ALA A 46 15.37 2.29 -24.76
CA ALA A 46 14.99 2.54 -23.37
C ALA A 46 13.67 1.87 -22.96
N TYR A 47 12.85 1.39 -23.91
CA TYR A 47 11.52 0.83 -23.63
C TYR A 47 11.55 -0.32 -22.63
N PRO A 48 12.40 -1.37 -22.78
CA PRO A 48 12.38 -2.49 -21.84
C PRO A 48 12.73 -2.08 -20.40
N ALA A 49 13.60 -1.08 -20.24
CA ALA A 49 13.95 -0.57 -18.92
C ALA A 49 12.82 0.27 -18.30
N TRP A 50 12.09 1.02 -19.14
CA TRP A 50 10.90 1.76 -18.73
C TRP A 50 9.78 0.81 -18.30
N GLU A 51 9.46 -0.20 -19.12
CA GLU A 51 8.42 -1.21 -18.85
C GLU A 51 8.73 -1.97 -17.55
N LEU A 52 9.95 -2.50 -17.42
CA LEU A 52 10.39 -3.21 -16.21
C LEU A 52 10.29 -2.33 -14.95
N ARG A 53 10.57 -1.03 -15.07
CA ARG A 53 10.41 -0.09 -13.95
C ARG A 53 8.94 0.07 -13.60
N PHE A 54 8.06 0.21 -14.59
CA PHE A 54 6.63 0.35 -14.37
C PHE A 54 6.07 -0.89 -13.67
N ASP A 55 6.37 -2.09 -14.19
CA ASP A 55 5.95 -3.36 -13.60
C ASP A 55 6.38 -3.52 -12.14
N ARG A 56 7.63 -3.15 -11.82
CA ARG A 56 8.12 -3.19 -10.43
C ARG A 56 7.35 -2.26 -9.51
N LEU A 57 6.94 -1.08 -10.00
CA LEU A 57 6.13 -0.17 -9.21
C LEU A 57 4.72 -0.72 -8.99
N ILE A 58 4.10 -1.29 -10.02
CA ILE A 58 2.80 -1.96 -9.92
C ILE A 58 2.85 -3.11 -8.91
N ALA A 59 3.88 -3.96 -9.00
CA ALA A 59 4.09 -5.07 -8.08
C ALA A 59 4.32 -4.58 -6.64
N SER A 60 5.14 -3.54 -6.44
CA SER A 60 5.39 -2.94 -5.12
C SER A 60 4.11 -2.37 -4.50
N ARG A 61 3.29 -1.68 -5.29
CA ARG A 61 1.99 -1.16 -4.87
C ARG A 61 1.04 -2.29 -4.45
N ALA A 62 0.92 -3.32 -5.29
CA ALA A 62 0.06 -4.48 -5.01
C ALA A 62 0.52 -5.24 -3.75
N GLN A 63 1.82 -5.45 -3.60
CA GLN A 63 2.41 -6.07 -2.41
C GLN A 63 2.09 -5.27 -1.15
N ALA A 64 2.19 -3.94 -1.20
CA ALA A 64 1.87 -3.09 -0.06
C ALA A 64 0.39 -3.20 0.33
N ILE A 65 -0.54 -3.28 -0.64
CA ILE A 65 -1.97 -3.54 -0.36
C ILE A 65 -2.13 -4.87 0.37
N GLY A 66 -1.52 -5.95 -0.15
CA GLY A 66 -1.56 -7.26 0.50
C GLY A 66 -1.04 -7.22 1.94
N GLN A 67 0.08 -6.54 2.19
CA GLN A 67 0.63 -6.38 3.54
C GLN A 67 -0.31 -5.61 4.48
N MET A 68 -1.03 -4.59 3.98
CA MET A 68 -1.98 -3.82 4.80
C MET A 68 -3.20 -4.64 5.22
N VAL A 69 -3.57 -5.70 4.49
CA VAL A 69 -4.69 -6.59 4.87
C VAL A 69 -4.43 -7.23 6.23
N ASP A 70 -3.19 -7.66 6.47
CA ASP A 70 -2.81 -8.45 7.64
C ASP A 70 -2.39 -7.60 8.85
N LEU A 71 -2.15 -6.31 8.66
CA LEU A 71 -1.72 -5.40 9.73
C LEU A 71 -2.91 -4.72 10.38
N GLN A 72 -3.10 -4.88 11.69
CA GLN A 72 -4.17 -4.19 12.42
C GLN A 72 -3.93 -2.68 12.47
N ALA A 73 -5.01 -1.89 12.35
CA ALA A 73 -4.97 -0.44 12.55
C ALA A 73 -5.61 -0.04 13.90
N VAL A 74 -4.76 0.17 14.90
CA VAL A 74 -5.18 0.48 16.27
C VAL A 74 -5.45 1.98 16.44
N THR A 75 -4.70 2.84 15.75
CA THR A 75 -4.81 4.29 15.86
C THR A 75 -5.80 4.87 14.85
N ALA A 76 -6.26 6.10 15.12
CA ALA A 76 -7.07 6.84 14.16
C ALA A 76 -6.29 7.16 12.87
N GLU A 77 -4.97 7.33 12.97
CA GLU A 77 -4.10 7.59 11.82
C GLU A 77 -3.99 6.36 10.92
N GLY A 78 -3.70 5.17 11.48
CA GLY A 78 -3.65 3.91 10.73
C GLY A 78 -4.98 3.60 10.04
N ARG A 79 -6.11 3.77 10.74
CA ARG A 79 -7.44 3.57 10.16
C ARG A 79 -7.70 4.52 8.98
N ARG A 80 -7.38 5.81 9.14
CA ARG A 80 -7.50 6.80 8.05
C ARG A 80 -6.57 6.47 6.88
N GLY A 81 -5.37 5.98 7.16
CA GLY A 81 -4.40 5.55 6.16
C GLY A 81 -4.97 4.44 5.28
N LYS A 82 -5.45 3.35 5.89
CA LYS A 82 -6.14 2.27 5.17
C LYS A 82 -7.37 2.76 4.40
N ALA A 83 -8.21 3.58 5.03
CA ALA A 83 -9.42 4.10 4.40
C ALA A 83 -9.12 4.82 3.07
N ARG A 84 -8.08 5.67 3.03
CA ARG A 84 -7.68 6.37 1.80
C ARG A 84 -7.25 5.41 0.69
N VAL A 85 -6.58 4.32 1.03
CA VAL A 85 -6.20 3.28 0.04
C VAL A 85 -7.45 2.58 -0.48
N VAL A 86 -8.37 2.20 0.41
CA VAL A 86 -9.64 1.55 0.04
C VAL A 86 -10.47 2.45 -0.87
N GLU A 87 -10.68 3.71 -0.49
CA GLU A 87 -11.43 4.70 -1.30
C GLU A 87 -10.88 4.83 -2.72
N ARG A 88 -9.56 4.77 -2.86
CA ARG A 88 -8.88 4.89 -4.16
C ARG A 88 -8.96 3.62 -5.00
N CYS A 89 -8.73 2.46 -4.40
CA CYS A 89 -8.51 1.20 -5.14
C CYS A 89 -9.76 0.33 -5.28
N LEU A 90 -10.67 0.35 -4.29
CA LEU A 90 -11.84 -0.53 -4.26
C LEU A 90 -12.80 -0.31 -5.45
N PRO A 91 -13.12 0.93 -5.87
CA PRO A 91 -14.07 1.15 -6.97
C PRO A 91 -13.64 0.47 -8.28
N SER A 92 -12.34 0.56 -8.61
CA SER A 92 -11.78 -0.08 -9.81
C SER A 92 -11.83 -1.60 -9.68
N SER A 93 -11.43 -2.16 -8.53
CA SER A 93 -11.43 -3.61 -8.27
C SER A 93 -12.84 -4.22 -8.41
N VAL A 94 -13.86 -3.54 -7.87
CA VAL A 94 -15.26 -3.97 -7.96
C VAL A 94 -15.81 -3.83 -9.38
N ARG A 95 -15.45 -2.76 -10.10
CA ARG A 95 -15.97 -2.49 -11.45
C ARG A 95 -15.54 -3.52 -12.47
N TRP A 96 -14.27 -3.92 -12.43
CA TRP A 96 -13.69 -4.81 -13.45
C TRP A 96 -13.84 -6.29 -13.09
N GLY A 97 -13.94 -6.62 -11.79
CA GLY A 97 -14.31 -7.96 -11.32
C GLY A 97 -13.18 -9.00 -11.38
N ASP A 98 -11.94 -8.54 -11.53
CA ASP A 98 -10.77 -9.31 -11.98
C ASP A 98 -10.30 -10.43 -11.03
N GLY A 99 -10.93 -10.61 -9.87
CA GLY A 99 -10.51 -11.61 -8.87
C GLY A 99 -11.58 -12.04 -7.86
N GLY A 100 -12.86 -11.74 -8.12
CA GLY A 100 -13.96 -12.08 -7.21
C GLY A 100 -13.80 -11.44 -5.82
N MET A 101 -14.33 -12.09 -4.78
CA MET A 101 -14.33 -11.54 -3.40
C MET A 101 -12.97 -11.62 -2.68
N GLN A 102 -11.93 -12.16 -3.32
CA GLN A 102 -10.61 -12.40 -2.72
C GLN A 102 -9.55 -11.43 -3.23
N THR A 103 -9.95 -10.33 -3.88
CA THR A 103 -8.99 -9.31 -4.28
C THR A 103 -8.39 -8.61 -3.05
N PRO A 104 -7.10 -8.22 -3.10
CA PRO A 104 -6.45 -7.51 -1.99
C PRO A 104 -7.21 -6.25 -1.56
N GLU A 105 -7.88 -5.54 -2.47
CA GLU A 105 -8.66 -4.34 -2.15
C GLU A 105 -9.93 -4.66 -1.33
N ILE A 106 -10.64 -5.73 -1.68
CA ILE A 106 -11.83 -6.17 -0.92
C ILE A 106 -11.40 -6.66 0.46
N LEU A 107 -10.33 -7.46 0.52
CA LEU A 107 -9.78 -7.94 1.79
C LEU A 107 -9.29 -6.78 2.67
N LEU A 108 -8.73 -5.72 2.08
CA LEU A 108 -8.32 -4.52 2.81
C LEU A 108 -9.54 -3.76 3.36
N ALA A 109 -10.63 -3.65 2.60
CA ALA A 109 -11.87 -3.05 3.07
C ALA A 109 -12.47 -3.83 4.27
N LEU A 110 -12.45 -5.17 4.22
CA LEU A 110 -12.88 -6.02 5.33
C LEU A 110 -11.93 -5.93 6.53
N SER A 111 -10.62 -5.82 6.30
CA SER A 111 -9.62 -5.58 7.34
C SER A 111 -9.90 -4.25 8.07
N LEU A 112 -10.12 -3.17 7.33
CA LEU A 112 -10.50 -1.87 7.90
C LEU A 112 -11.82 -1.92 8.68
N ALA A 113 -12.83 -2.66 8.20
CA ALA A 113 -14.08 -2.82 8.92
C ALA A 113 -13.88 -3.47 10.30
N ARG A 114 -13.00 -4.48 10.39
CA ARG A 114 -12.62 -5.09 11.68
C ARG A 114 -11.90 -4.10 12.59
N ASP A 115 -10.95 -3.33 12.04
CA ASP A 115 -10.21 -2.31 12.78
C ASP A 115 -11.14 -1.24 13.39
N VAL A 116 -12.19 -0.83 12.67
CA VAL A 116 -13.17 0.17 13.12
C VAL A 116 -14.14 -0.41 14.15
N ALA A 117 -14.56 -1.66 13.98
CA ALA A 117 -15.46 -2.34 14.91
C ALA A 117 -14.81 -2.66 16.27
N GLY A 118 -13.50 -2.43 16.42
CA GLY A 118 -12.74 -2.84 17.60
C GLY A 118 -12.55 -4.35 17.70
N GLY A 119 -12.74 -5.07 16.58
CA GLY A 119 -12.49 -6.49 16.51
C GLY A 119 -10.99 -6.73 16.60
N ALA A 120 -10.54 -7.30 17.73
CA ALA A 120 -9.28 -8.04 17.73
C ALA A 120 -9.43 -9.19 16.72
N ALA A 121 -8.53 -9.25 15.74
CA ALA A 121 -8.42 -10.39 14.85
C ALA A 121 -7.99 -11.64 15.63
#